data_AF-A0A6I1HG56-F1
#
_entry.id   AF-A0A6I1HG56-F1
#
_cell.length_a   1.000
_cell.length_b   1.000
_cell.length_c   1.000
_cell.angle_alpha   90.00
_cell.angle_beta   90.00
_cell.angle_gamma   90.00
#
_symmetry.space_group_name_H-M   'P 1'
#
loop_
_entity.id
_entity.type
_entity.pdbx_description
1 polymer ?
#
loop_
_entity_poly.entity_id
_entity_poly.type
_entity_poly.pdbx_seq_one_letter_code
_entity_poly.pdbx_strand_id
1 'polypeptide(L)'
;MKKLLAVLAGSAAALLTGCGGGGGGSTQQIAGDSGSTSTLAAYVGTWQSACDNHDRQLLVIAFKNDGSGTLELTPTGETYFKADCSGPVVATDGMSTRITGKPDGTADMLIKLSDNAAATSLRVDKITSSVPAYTFLRAGGTVKYVLREGKQQWCVDVDNGESCMEDDGMHPALSVPAGLSLRGNELYTVMLDKGAYVLDMHYVKK
;
A
#
# COMPACT_ATOMS: atom_id res chain seq x y z
N MET A 1 7.18 6.32 2.00
CA MET A 1 5.85 6.31 1.35
C MET A 1 5.85 6.69 -0.13
N LYS A 2 6.93 7.28 -0.68
CA LYS A 2 7.04 7.61 -2.11
C LYS A 2 6.71 6.43 -3.07
N LYS A 3 6.93 5.17 -2.64
CA LYS A 3 6.68 3.96 -3.44
C LYS A 3 5.20 3.57 -3.55
N LEU A 4 4.43 3.63 -2.46
CA LEU A 4 2.97 3.43 -2.46
C LEU A 4 2.26 4.36 -3.48
N LEU A 5 2.82 5.55 -3.71
CA LEU A 5 2.26 6.55 -4.62
C LEU A 5 2.67 6.40 -6.07
N ALA A 6 3.85 5.84 -6.38
CA ALA A 6 4.31 5.68 -7.76
C ALA A 6 3.28 4.92 -8.62
N VAL A 7 2.52 4.03 -7.97
CA VAL A 7 1.50 3.21 -8.61
C VAL A 7 0.09 3.80 -8.46
N LEU A 8 -0.21 4.57 -7.40
CA LEU A 8 -1.50 5.28 -7.25
C LEU A 8 -1.61 6.48 -8.22
N ALA A 9 -0.50 7.16 -8.53
CA ALA A 9 -0.45 8.29 -9.46
C ALA A 9 -0.49 7.86 -10.95
N GLY A 10 -0.15 6.60 -11.26
CA GLY A 10 -0.13 6.06 -12.62
C GLY A 10 -1.50 5.79 -13.24
N SER A 11 -2.58 5.87 -12.46
CA SER A 11 -3.93 5.47 -12.86
C SER A 11 -4.80 6.60 -13.45
N ALA A 12 -4.28 7.82 -13.57
CA ALA A 12 -5.05 9.00 -13.99
C ALA A 12 -4.90 9.34 -15.50
N ALA A 13 -4.99 8.37 -16.40
CA ALA A 13 -5.15 8.66 -17.83
C ALA A 13 -5.72 7.46 -18.62
N ALA A 14 -7.05 7.45 -18.84
CA ALA A 14 -7.71 7.02 -20.08
C ALA A 14 -9.24 7.01 -19.91
N LEU A 15 -9.87 8.18 -19.92
CA LEU A 15 -11.29 8.30 -20.28
C LEU A 15 -11.35 8.69 -21.75
N LEU A 16 -11.60 7.73 -22.64
CA LEU A 16 -12.33 7.92 -23.90
C LEU A 16 -12.94 6.56 -24.26
N THR A 17 -14.14 6.31 -23.72
CA THR A 17 -14.99 5.17 -24.03
C THR A 17 -15.54 5.31 -25.44
N GLY A 18 -15.18 4.36 -26.31
CA GLY A 18 -15.87 4.08 -27.56
C GLY A 18 -16.61 2.74 -27.48
N CYS A 19 -17.84 2.76 -27.99
CA CYS A 19 -18.64 1.65 -28.52
C CYS A 19 -19.29 0.62 -27.56
N GLY A 20 -20.63 0.56 -27.63
CA GLY A 20 -21.30 -0.65 -28.11
C GLY A 20 -21.93 -1.60 -27.10
N GLY A 21 -23.24 -1.46 -26.87
CA GLY A 21 -24.24 -2.52 -27.13
C GLY A 21 -24.22 -3.84 -26.33
N GLY A 22 -25.20 -3.98 -25.42
CA GLY A 22 -26.24 -5.03 -25.46
C GLY A 22 -25.93 -6.46 -24.97
N GLY A 23 -26.80 -6.98 -24.10
CA GLY A 23 -27.09 -8.43 -24.01
C GLY A 23 -27.23 -8.98 -22.59
N GLY A 24 -28.46 -9.34 -22.20
CA GLY A 24 -28.83 -9.80 -20.86
C GLY A 24 -28.36 -11.20 -20.47
N GLY A 25 -28.59 -11.57 -19.19
CA GLY A 25 -28.55 -12.97 -18.77
C GLY A 25 -28.27 -13.23 -17.30
N SER A 26 -29.32 -13.62 -16.57
CA SER A 26 -29.34 -14.38 -15.31
C SER A 26 -28.69 -13.79 -14.05
N THR A 27 -29.56 -13.37 -13.14
CA THR A 27 -29.37 -13.37 -11.70
C THR A 27 -28.99 -14.75 -11.18
N GLN A 28 -27.76 -14.92 -10.71
CA GLN A 28 -27.44 -15.97 -9.74
C GLN A 28 -27.10 -15.32 -8.40
N GLN A 29 -28.06 -15.46 -7.50
CA GLN A 29 -27.96 -15.25 -6.07
C GLN A 29 -26.86 -16.19 -5.53
N ILE A 30 -25.73 -15.63 -5.09
CA ILE A 30 -24.77 -16.40 -4.29
C ILE A 30 -25.26 -16.34 -2.85
N ALA A 31 -25.83 -17.46 -2.41
CA ALA A 31 -26.21 -17.70 -1.03
C ALA A 31 -24.98 -17.57 -0.12
N GLY A 32 -25.19 -16.93 1.03
CA GLY A 32 -24.16 -16.73 2.05
C GLY A 32 -23.68 -18.03 2.64
N ASP A 33 -22.36 -18.16 2.74
CA ASP A 33 -21.71 -19.15 3.58
C ASP A 33 -21.26 -18.48 4.88
N SER A 34 -22.11 -18.63 5.89
CA SER A 34 -21.90 -18.17 7.26
C SER A 34 -21.04 -19.21 7.99
N GLY A 35 -19.72 -19.06 7.92
CA GLY A 35 -18.80 -19.96 8.62
C GLY A 35 -17.32 -19.87 8.23
N SER A 36 -16.95 -19.02 7.27
CA SER A 36 -15.56 -18.75 6.92
C SER A 36 -14.92 -17.88 8.00
N THR A 37 -13.94 -18.44 8.72
CA THR A 37 -12.88 -17.59 9.28
C THR A 37 -12.30 -16.85 8.08
N SER A 38 -12.55 -15.54 8.00
CA SER A 38 -12.20 -14.71 6.84
C SER A 38 -10.80 -15.08 6.36
N THR A 39 -10.65 -15.46 5.08
CA THR A 39 -9.33 -15.80 4.49
C THR A 39 -8.31 -14.70 4.73
N LEU A 40 -8.79 -13.47 4.94
CA LEU A 40 -7.96 -12.33 5.25
C LEU A 40 -7.29 -12.36 6.64
N ALA A 41 -7.72 -13.24 7.54
CA ALA A 41 -7.14 -13.37 8.88
C ALA A 41 -5.66 -13.78 8.82
N ALA A 42 -5.25 -14.49 7.77
CA ALA A 42 -3.86 -14.87 7.55
C ALA A 42 -2.92 -13.66 7.39
N TYR A 43 -3.43 -12.53 6.90
CA TYR A 43 -2.66 -11.30 6.69
C TYR A 43 -2.50 -10.45 7.96
N VAL A 44 -3.28 -10.72 9.01
CA VAL A 44 -3.23 -9.93 10.25
C VAL A 44 -1.86 -10.08 10.90
N GLY A 45 -1.24 -8.95 11.22
CA GLY A 45 0.09 -8.91 11.80
C GLY A 45 0.87 -7.63 11.47
N THR A 46 2.15 -7.64 11.87
CA THR A 46 3.11 -6.60 11.51
C THR A 46 4.07 -7.15 10.48
N TRP A 47 4.23 -6.40 9.40
CA TRP A 47 5.03 -6.76 8.25
C TRP A 47 6.07 -5.67 8.00
N GLN A 48 7.25 -6.05 7.54
CA GLN A 48 8.38 -5.15 7.35
C GLN A 48 8.98 -5.34 5.96
N SER A 49 9.14 -4.24 5.23
CA SER A 49 9.79 -4.26 3.93
C SER A 49 11.29 -4.47 4.07
N ALA A 50 11.95 -4.80 2.96
CA ALA A 50 13.39 -4.63 2.87
C ALA A 50 13.78 -3.17 3.15
N CYS A 51 15.02 -2.98 3.61
CA CYS A 51 15.61 -1.66 3.69
C CYS A 51 15.84 -1.10 2.29
N ASP A 52 15.51 0.17 2.10
CA ASP A 52 15.79 0.93 0.90
C ASP A 52 16.55 2.20 1.29
N ASN A 53 17.88 2.11 1.27
CA ASN A 53 18.75 3.17 1.75
C ASN A 53 18.43 3.52 3.22
N HIS A 54 18.02 4.74 3.54
CA HIS A 54 17.66 5.09 4.92
C HIS A 54 16.25 4.66 5.31
N ASP A 55 15.42 4.21 4.36
CA ASP A 55 14.00 4.06 4.59
C ASP A 55 13.59 2.59 4.69
N ARG A 56 12.72 2.30 5.65
CA ARG A 56 12.05 1.01 5.77
C ARG A 56 10.57 1.22 6.02
N GLN A 57 9.73 0.40 5.43
CA GLN A 57 8.29 0.46 5.65
C GLN A 57 7.84 -0.65 6.58
N LEU A 58 7.04 -0.28 7.57
CA LEU A 58 6.20 -1.18 8.34
C LEU A 58 4.78 -1.12 7.81
N LEU A 59 4.11 -2.26 7.80
CA LEU A 59 2.70 -2.37 7.50
C LEU A 59 2.04 -3.18 8.61
N VAL A 60 1.14 -2.55 9.35
CA VAL A 60 0.28 -3.24 10.30
C VAL A 60 -1.06 -3.52 9.61
N ILE A 61 -1.45 -4.79 9.58
CA ILE A 61 -2.75 -5.23 9.07
C ILE A 61 -3.55 -5.76 10.26
N ALA A 62 -4.75 -5.22 10.44
CA ALA A 62 -5.71 -5.65 11.44
C ALA A 62 -7.11 -5.74 10.82
N PHE A 63 -8.05 -6.40 11.48
CA PHE A 63 -9.46 -6.25 11.15
C PHE A 63 -10.02 -4.96 11.74
N LYS A 64 -10.96 -4.33 11.03
CA LYS A 64 -11.85 -3.35 11.64
C LYS A 64 -12.67 -4.05 12.71
N ASN A 65 -12.73 -3.46 13.90
CA ASN A 65 -13.56 -3.93 15.02
C ASN A 65 -15.04 -3.55 14.84
N ASP A 66 -15.56 -3.64 13.61
CA ASP A 66 -16.95 -3.33 13.25
C ASP A 66 -17.72 -4.54 12.68
N GLY A 67 -17.09 -5.72 12.67
CA GLY A 67 -17.70 -6.97 12.18
C GLY A 67 -17.83 -7.07 10.66
N SER A 68 -17.36 -6.08 9.89
CA SER A 68 -17.49 -6.06 8.43
C SER A 68 -16.56 -7.03 7.69
N GLY A 69 -15.56 -7.58 8.38
CA GLY A 69 -14.47 -8.36 7.76
C GLY A 69 -13.49 -7.50 6.94
N THR A 70 -13.63 -6.17 6.98
CA THR A 70 -12.72 -5.21 6.35
C THR A 70 -11.40 -5.14 7.11
N LEU A 71 -10.29 -5.03 6.39
CA LEU A 71 -8.98 -4.79 6.97
C LEU A 71 -8.73 -3.29 7.22
N GLU A 72 -7.99 -2.97 8.27
CA GLU A 72 -7.28 -1.70 8.40
C GLU A 72 -5.81 -1.93 8.07
N LEU A 73 -5.30 -1.16 7.12
CA LEU A 73 -3.91 -1.18 6.69
C LEU A 73 -3.27 0.13 7.17
N THR A 74 -2.25 0.00 8.02
CA THR A 74 -1.53 1.14 8.58
C THR A 74 -0.07 1.09 8.12
N PRO A 75 0.27 1.70 6.97
CA PRO A 75 1.65 1.85 6.56
C PRO A 75 2.35 2.89 7.43
N THR A 76 3.61 2.63 7.77
CA THR A 76 4.48 3.56 8.50
C THR A 76 5.85 3.52 7.86
N GLY A 77 6.37 4.67 7.44
CA GLY A 77 7.76 4.79 7.03
C GLY A 77 8.64 5.05 8.23
N GLU A 78 9.78 4.38 8.32
CA GLU A 78 10.84 4.67 9.29
C GLU A 78 12.08 5.09 8.51
N THR A 79 12.56 6.32 8.75
CA THR A 79 13.85 6.78 8.26
C THR A 79 14.89 6.57 9.35
N TYR A 80 15.88 5.74 9.05
CA TYR A 80 17.01 5.41 9.91
C TYR A 80 18.19 6.33 9.63
N PHE A 81 19.01 6.57 10.65
CA PHE A 81 20.21 7.38 10.47
C PHE A 81 21.16 6.76 9.44
N LYS A 82 21.34 5.44 9.42
CA LYS A 82 22.22 4.75 8.45
C LYS A 82 21.47 4.21 7.23
N ALA A 83 22.18 4.17 6.11
CA ALA A 83 21.69 3.74 4.80
C ALA A 83 21.44 2.22 4.66
N ASP A 84 21.76 1.43 5.69
CA ASP A 84 21.42 0.00 5.78
C ASP A 84 20.23 -0.23 6.73
N CYS A 85 19.54 0.85 7.11
CA CYS A 85 18.50 0.88 8.12
C CYS A 85 18.94 0.29 9.47
N SER A 86 20.21 0.43 9.82
CA SER A 86 20.71 0.18 11.17
C SER A 86 20.80 1.48 11.98
N GLY A 87 20.98 1.34 13.30
CA GLY A 87 21.01 2.49 14.21
C GLY A 87 19.62 3.06 14.51
N PRO A 88 19.54 4.30 15.03
CA PRO A 88 18.28 4.88 15.47
C PRO A 88 17.40 5.32 14.29
N VAL A 89 16.08 5.20 14.48
CA VAL A 89 15.08 5.88 13.66
C VAL A 89 15.12 7.37 13.99
N VAL A 90 15.32 8.21 12.97
CA VAL A 90 15.41 9.68 13.09
C VAL A 90 14.13 10.39 12.67
N ALA A 91 13.31 9.73 11.83
CA ALA A 91 11.98 10.21 11.48
C ALA A 91 11.02 9.04 11.23
N THR A 92 9.73 9.30 11.45
CA THR A 92 8.63 8.39 11.16
C THR A 92 7.62 9.10 10.27
N ASP A 93 7.23 8.43 9.19
CA ASP A 93 6.29 8.92 8.20
C ASP A 93 4.97 8.17 8.31
N GLY A 94 3.85 8.88 8.18
CA GLY A 94 2.51 8.30 8.18
C GLY A 94 1.49 9.14 7.43
N MET A 95 0.27 8.65 7.39
CA MET A 95 -0.88 9.35 6.81
C MET A 95 -1.78 9.88 7.93
N SER A 96 -2.48 10.98 7.69
CA SER A 96 -3.46 11.52 8.65
C SER A 96 -4.72 10.66 8.82
N THR A 97 -4.93 9.68 7.93
CA THR A 97 -6.05 8.74 7.95
C THR A 97 -5.55 7.31 7.74
N ARG A 98 -6.40 6.32 8.06
CA ARG A 98 -6.10 4.89 7.83
C ARG A 98 -6.62 4.44 6.48
N ILE A 99 -5.93 3.46 5.89
CA ILE A 99 -6.38 2.76 4.69
C ILE A 99 -7.27 1.60 5.13
N THR A 100 -8.37 1.38 4.41
CA THR A 100 -9.22 0.20 4.58
C THR A 100 -9.12 -0.73 3.38
N GLY A 101 -9.20 -2.04 3.63
CA GLY A 101 -9.18 -3.08 2.59
C GLY A 101 -10.44 -3.92 2.66
N LYS A 102 -11.44 -3.61 1.84
CA LYS A 102 -12.68 -4.39 1.78
C LYS A 102 -12.45 -5.67 0.95
N PRO A 103 -12.81 -6.87 1.42
CA PRO A 103 -12.69 -8.10 0.63
C PRO A 103 -13.41 -8.00 -0.72
N ASP A 104 -12.77 -8.45 -1.79
CA ASP A 104 -13.28 -8.45 -3.17
C ASP A 104 -12.99 -9.78 -3.90
N GLY A 105 -13.12 -10.88 -3.15
CA GLY A 105 -12.88 -12.23 -3.64
C GLY A 105 -11.39 -12.52 -3.86
N THR A 106 -11.11 -13.41 -4.79
CA THR A 106 -9.78 -14.03 -4.90
C THR A 106 -9.49 -14.49 -6.33
N ALA A 107 -8.25 -14.43 -6.79
CA ALA A 107 -7.85 -14.95 -8.12
C ALA A 107 -6.40 -15.42 -8.13
N ASP A 108 -6.06 -16.33 -9.04
CA ASP A 108 -4.66 -16.64 -9.35
C ASP A 108 -4.18 -15.65 -10.42
N MET A 109 -3.07 -14.97 -10.15
CA MET A 109 -2.53 -13.90 -11.00
C MET A 109 -1.05 -14.12 -11.30
N LEU A 110 -0.62 -13.77 -12.52
CA LEU A 110 0.80 -13.76 -12.87
C LEU A 110 1.41 -12.40 -12.51
N ILE A 111 2.24 -12.36 -11.48
CA ILE A 111 2.86 -11.14 -10.95
C ILE A 111 4.37 -11.22 -11.09
N LYS A 112 5.01 -10.18 -11.61
CA LYS A 112 6.47 -10.03 -11.55
C LYS A 112 6.85 -9.55 -10.15
N LEU A 113 7.61 -10.36 -9.41
CA LEU A 113 8.00 -10.05 -8.03
C LEU A 113 9.29 -9.21 -7.93
N SER A 114 9.95 -8.96 -9.06
CA SER A 114 11.03 -7.99 -9.22
C SER A 114 11.20 -7.64 -10.71
N ASP A 115 11.85 -6.53 -11.02
CA ASP A 115 11.94 -5.97 -12.39
C ASP A 115 12.52 -6.93 -13.44
N ASN A 116 13.37 -7.87 -13.01
CA ASN A 116 14.04 -8.84 -13.87
C ASN A 116 13.59 -10.29 -13.66
N ALA A 117 12.54 -10.53 -12.85
CA ALA A 117 12.03 -11.88 -12.62
C ALA A 117 10.95 -12.28 -13.65
N ALA A 118 10.86 -13.58 -13.89
CA ALA A 118 9.70 -14.17 -14.55
C ALA A 118 8.44 -13.94 -13.71
N ALA A 119 7.30 -13.76 -14.38
CA ALA A 119 6.02 -13.66 -13.68
C ALA A 119 5.73 -14.98 -12.94
N THR A 120 5.35 -14.88 -11.68
CA THR A 120 5.02 -16.01 -10.82
C THR A 120 3.51 -16.04 -10.61
N SER A 121 2.92 -17.23 -10.67
CA SER A 121 1.51 -17.41 -10.30
C SER A 121 1.37 -17.27 -8.78
N LEU A 122 0.62 -16.26 -8.36
CA LEU A 122 0.26 -16.02 -6.96
C LEU A 122 -1.25 -16.13 -6.80
N ARG A 123 -1.66 -16.81 -5.73
CA ARG A 123 -3.02 -16.71 -5.21
C ARG A 123 -3.17 -15.36 -4.52
N VAL A 124 -4.00 -14.49 -5.09
CA VAL A 124 -4.26 -13.14 -4.59
C VAL A 124 -5.64 -13.08 -3.95
N ASP A 125 -5.71 -12.73 -2.67
CA ASP A 125 -6.93 -12.27 -2.03
C ASP A 125 -7.12 -10.80 -2.41
N LYS A 126 -8.12 -10.55 -3.26
CA LYS A 126 -8.42 -9.22 -3.76
C LYS A 126 -9.09 -8.39 -2.67
N ILE A 127 -8.72 -7.12 -2.62
CA ILE A 127 -9.37 -6.12 -1.77
C ILE A 127 -9.65 -4.86 -2.60
N THR A 128 -10.70 -4.12 -2.24
CA THR A 128 -10.79 -2.71 -2.62
C THR A 128 -10.11 -1.90 -1.52
N SER A 129 -8.95 -1.32 -1.86
CA SER A 129 -8.20 -0.46 -0.96
C SER A 129 -8.74 0.97 -1.04
N SER A 130 -9.15 1.54 0.08
CA SER A 130 -9.73 2.88 0.14
C SER A 130 -9.07 3.73 1.21
N VAL A 131 -8.84 5.00 0.91
CA VAL A 131 -8.33 6.00 1.84
C VAL A 131 -9.17 7.28 1.70
N PRO A 132 -9.69 7.85 2.81
CA PRO A 132 -10.31 9.17 2.79
C PRO A 132 -9.32 10.25 2.36
N ALA A 133 -9.77 11.49 2.15
CA ALA A 133 -8.84 12.60 1.93
C ALA A 133 -7.77 12.63 3.03
N TYR A 134 -6.52 12.80 2.65
CA TYR A 134 -5.38 12.54 3.52
C TYR A 134 -4.23 13.52 3.27
N THR A 135 -3.36 13.63 4.26
CA THR A 135 -2.08 14.33 4.17
C THR A 135 -0.98 13.37 4.60
N PHE A 136 0.23 13.56 4.09
CA PHE A 136 1.40 12.91 4.67
C PHE A 136 1.90 13.70 5.88
N LEU A 137 2.49 12.97 6.81
CA LEU A 137 3.05 13.51 8.04
C LEU A 137 4.42 12.89 8.23
N ARG A 138 5.41 13.70 8.65
CA ARG A 138 6.72 13.25 9.10
C ARG A 138 6.97 13.82 10.50
N ALA A 139 7.33 12.95 11.43
CA ALA A 139 7.57 13.30 12.82
C ALA A 139 8.93 12.74 13.30
N GLY A 140 9.58 13.46 14.22
CA GLY A 140 10.88 13.08 14.78
C GLY A 140 11.56 14.27 15.42
N GLY A 141 12.43 14.03 16.41
CA GLY A 141 13.08 15.11 17.18
C GLY A 141 14.02 16.00 16.36
N THR A 142 14.47 15.50 15.20
CA THR A 142 15.38 16.20 14.28
C THR A 142 14.71 16.64 12.98
N VAL A 143 13.38 16.48 12.86
CA VAL A 143 12.63 16.89 11.67
C VAL A 143 12.57 18.41 11.59
N LYS A 144 12.97 18.95 10.44
CA LYS A 144 12.93 20.37 10.09
C LYS A 144 11.89 20.57 8.99
N TYR A 145 11.06 21.61 9.13
CA TYR A 145 10.13 22.02 8.07
C TYR A 145 10.71 23.21 7.33
N VAL A 146 11.06 23.03 6.06
CA VAL A 146 11.86 24.00 5.28
C VAL A 146 11.25 24.23 3.90
N LEU A 147 11.38 25.47 3.42
CA LEU A 147 11.01 25.84 2.06
C LEU A 147 12.22 25.64 1.13
N ARG A 148 12.11 24.73 0.16
CA ARG A 148 13.12 24.49 -0.89
C ARG A 148 12.47 24.45 -2.25
N GLU A 149 13.07 25.14 -3.22
CA GLU A 149 12.58 25.18 -4.61
C GLU A 149 11.09 25.60 -4.71
N GLY A 150 10.64 26.45 -3.79
CA GLY A 150 9.25 26.91 -3.72
C GLY A 150 8.25 25.91 -3.11
N LYS A 151 8.71 24.75 -2.65
CA LYS A 151 7.88 23.73 -1.98
C LYS A 151 8.28 23.56 -0.52
N GLN A 152 7.28 23.36 0.33
CA GLN A 152 7.53 22.99 1.71
C GLN A 152 7.96 21.52 1.79
N GLN A 153 8.92 21.22 2.64
CA GLN A 153 9.48 19.89 2.81
C GLN A 153 9.76 19.60 4.28
N TRP A 154 9.50 18.37 4.71
CA TRP A 154 9.99 17.84 5.97
C TRP A 154 11.31 17.10 5.73
N CYS A 155 12.38 17.65 6.29
CA CYS A 155 13.74 17.13 6.13
C CYS A 155 14.30 16.63 7.45
N VAL A 156 15.13 15.59 7.40
CA VAL A 156 15.86 15.05 8.54
C VAL A 156 17.30 14.75 8.15
N ASP A 157 18.24 15.06 9.04
CA ASP A 157 19.65 14.72 8.86
C ASP A 157 19.83 13.20 8.97
N VAL A 158 20.55 12.63 8.01
CA VAL A 158 20.94 11.21 7.99
C VAL A 158 22.45 11.10 7.79
N ASP A 159 23.01 9.92 7.98
CA ASP A 159 24.43 9.71 7.70
C ASP A 159 24.74 10.04 6.25
N ASN A 160 25.75 10.88 6.02
CA ASN A 160 26.16 11.38 4.70
C ASN A 160 25.10 12.17 3.92
N GLY A 161 24.12 12.80 4.58
CA GLY A 161 23.21 13.72 3.88
C GLY A 161 21.93 14.06 4.63
N GLU A 162 20.85 14.20 3.86
CA GLU A 162 19.53 14.58 4.35
C GLU A 162 18.46 13.81 3.59
N SER A 163 17.40 13.40 4.29
CA SER A 163 16.20 12.82 3.69
C SER A 163 15.07 13.82 3.77
N CYS A 164 14.50 14.21 2.62
CA CYS A 164 13.38 15.14 2.52
C CYS A 164 12.14 14.50 1.90
N MET A 165 10.99 14.80 2.50
CA MET A 165 9.66 14.49 1.98
C MET A 165 8.95 15.81 1.66
N GLU A 166 8.45 15.96 0.44
CA GLU A 166 7.65 17.12 0.07
C GLU A 166 6.31 17.13 0.83
N ASP A 167 5.86 18.33 1.20
CA ASP A 167 4.52 18.58 1.70
C ASP A 167 3.62 18.99 0.54
N ASP A 168 3.01 17.99 -0.09
CA ASP A 168 2.01 18.17 -1.15
C ASP A 168 0.64 18.62 -0.61
N GLY A 169 0.51 18.80 0.70
CA GLY A 169 -0.73 19.17 1.35
C GLY A 169 -1.79 18.06 1.31
N MET A 170 -3.03 18.46 1.06
CA MET A 170 -4.20 17.57 1.08
C MET A 170 -4.33 16.82 -0.25
N HIS A 171 -4.30 15.49 -0.17
CA HIS A 171 -4.66 14.59 -1.26
C HIS A 171 -6.15 14.24 -1.20
N PRO A 172 -6.81 14.07 -2.35
CA PRO A 172 -8.20 13.64 -2.40
C PRO A 172 -8.35 12.20 -1.90
N ALA A 173 -9.57 11.84 -1.50
CA ALA A 173 -9.92 10.46 -1.22
C ALA A 173 -9.71 9.58 -2.46
N LEU A 174 -9.28 8.35 -2.26
CA LEU A 174 -8.96 7.41 -3.32
C LEU A 174 -9.46 6.01 -2.98
N SER A 175 -9.91 5.28 -4.00
CA SER A 175 -10.30 3.88 -3.90
C SER A 175 -9.82 3.13 -5.12
N VAL A 176 -9.04 2.07 -4.94
CA VAL A 176 -8.43 1.30 -6.02
C VAL A 176 -8.53 -0.21 -5.76
N PRO A 177 -8.64 -1.03 -6.82
CA PRO A 177 -8.46 -2.47 -6.70
C PRO A 177 -7.02 -2.80 -6.29
N ALA A 178 -6.88 -3.62 -5.27
CA ALA A 178 -5.63 -4.10 -4.73
C ALA A 178 -5.74 -5.58 -4.34
N GLY A 179 -4.66 -6.15 -3.83
CA GLY A 179 -4.66 -7.53 -3.37
C GLY A 179 -3.51 -7.82 -2.42
N LEU A 180 -3.68 -8.90 -1.68
CA LEU A 180 -2.71 -9.44 -0.76
C LEU A 180 -2.41 -10.88 -1.17
N SER A 181 -1.16 -11.31 -1.00
CA SER A 181 -0.76 -12.70 -1.20
C SER A 181 0.31 -13.09 -0.19
N LEU A 182 0.21 -14.32 0.34
CA LEU A 182 1.21 -14.88 1.24
C LEU A 182 2.00 -16.02 0.60
N ARG A 183 3.29 -16.06 0.89
CA ARG A 183 4.15 -17.21 0.64
C ARG A 183 5.02 -17.48 1.86
N GLY A 184 4.54 -18.36 2.75
CA GLY A 184 5.18 -18.56 4.05
C GLY A 184 5.15 -17.28 4.88
N ASN A 185 6.32 -16.74 5.22
CA ASN A 185 6.46 -15.49 5.99
C ASN A 185 6.58 -14.23 5.11
N GLU A 186 6.41 -14.37 3.80
CA GLU A 186 6.42 -13.26 2.85
C GLU A 186 5.00 -12.79 2.57
N LEU A 187 4.80 -11.47 2.62
CA LEU A 187 3.60 -10.77 2.21
C LEU A 187 3.90 -9.95 0.97
N TYR A 188 3.09 -10.14 -0.07
CA TYR A 188 3.08 -9.33 -1.26
C TYR A 188 1.80 -8.51 -1.31
N THR A 189 1.93 -7.18 -1.37
CA THR A 189 0.82 -6.30 -1.75
C THR A 189 0.89 -6.10 -3.25
N VAL A 190 -0.26 -6.16 -3.91
CA VAL A 190 -0.39 -5.92 -5.34
C VAL A 190 -1.47 -4.88 -5.58
N MET A 191 -1.37 -4.17 -6.69
CA MET A 191 -2.39 -3.20 -7.08
C MET A 191 -2.56 -3.13 -8.57
N LEU A 192 -3.75 -2.71 -8.99
CA LEU A 192 -4.09 -2.57 -10.39
C LEU A 192 -3.39 -1.32 -10.96
N ASP A 193 -2.48 -1.52 -11.90
CA ASP A 193 -1.87 -0.47 -12.70
C ASP A 193 -2.11 -0.76 -14.19
N LYS A 194 -2.69 0.21 -14.91
CA LYS A 194 -2.96 0.12 -16.36
C LYS A 194 -3.64 -1.19 -16.81
N GLY A 195 -4.57 -1.70 -15.99
CA GLY A 195 -5.35 -2.90 -16.29
C GLY A 195 -4.68 -4.23 -15.92
N ALA A 196 -3.48 -4.21 -15.35
CA ALA A 196 -2.80 -5.40 -14.84
C ALA A 196 -2.45 -5.24 -13.35
N TYR A 197 -2.52 -6.32 -12.57
CA TYR A 197 -2.00 -6.29 -11.22
C TYR A 197 -0.48 -6.34 -11.25
N VAL A 198 0.16 -5.41 -10.54
CA VAL A 198 1.61 -5.33 -10.38
C VAL A 198 1.96 -5.42 -8.90
N LEU A 199 3.19 -5.85 -8.60
CA LEU A 199 3.72 -5.79 -7.24
C LEU A 199 3.76 -4.32 -6.78
N ASP A 200 3.15 -4.04 -5.65
CA ASP A 200 3.28 -2.76 -4.94
C ASP A 200 4.45 -2.85 -3.97
N MET A 201 4.35 -3.73 -2.97
CA MET A 201 5.39 -3.89 -1.96
C MET A 201 5.56 -5.37 -1.55
N HIS A 202 6.80 -5.73 -1.24
CA HIS A 202 7.14 -7.00 -0.61
C HIS A 202 7.55 -6.75 0.85
N TYR A 203 6.97 -7.53 1.75
CA TYR A 203 7.24 -7.51 3.18
C TYR A 203 7.54 -8.91 3.70
N VAL A 204 8.25 -8.97 4.83
CA VAL A 204 8.45 -10.17 5.62
C VAL A 204 7.81 -9.97 6.99
N LYS A 205 7.27 -11.05 7.56
CA LYS A 205 6.65 -11.01 8.90
C LYS A 205 7.68 -10.62 9.96
N LYS A 206 7.30 -9.69 10.85
CA LYS A 206 8.11 -9.24 11.98
C LYS A 206 7.89 -10.12 13.21
#